data_AF-A0A9P5PHT7-F1
#
_entry.id   AF-A0A9P5PHT7-F1
#
_cell.length_a   1.000
_cell.length_b   1.000
_cell.length_c   1.000
_cell.angle_alpha   90.00
_cell.angle_beta   90.00
_cell.angle_gamma   90.00
#
_symmetry.space_group_name_H-M   'P 1'
#
loop_
_entity.id
_entity.type
_entity.pdbx_description
1 polymer ?
#
loop_
_entity_poly.entity_id
_entity_poly.type
_entity_poly.pdbx_seq_one_letter_code
_entity_poly.pdbx_strand_id
1 'polypeptide(L)'
;MYFFGVIQEGLRGPEGVVDASGTLQHLEEDIENIMTYGVDWRDMANPALLHHHNLYNPEEVDQLGYHSTHCPPHLSLVEVPAFECPFETDDQQTRFVEALSLMPEFHSREMEDRKSLWIQGLDIMTQILSM
;
A
#
# COMPACT_ATOMS: atom_id res chain seq x y z
N MET A 1 12.10 12.68 17.17
CA MET A 1 13.40 12.43 17.84
C MET A 1 14.33 11.79 16.80
N TYR A 2 14.92 12.61 15.92
CA TYR A 2 15.49 12.15 14.63
C TYR A 2 17.02 11.98 14.64
N PHE A 3 17.70 12.35 15.73
CA PHE A 3 19.16 12.47 15.74
C PHE A 3 19.88 11.16 16.14
N PHE A 4 19.29 10.37 17.04
CA PHE A 4 19.93 9.14 17.53
C PHE A 4 19.80 7.97 16.55
N GLY A 5 18.70 7.88 15.79
CA GLY A 5 18.50 6.82 14.79
C GLY A 5 19.49 6.90 13.62
N VAL A 6 19.81 8.12 13.14
CA VAL A 6 20.77 8.33 12.04
C VAL A 6 22.20 7.93 12.43
N ILE A 7 22.56 8.11 13.70
CA ILE A 7 23.88 7.72 14.21
C ILE A 7 24.01 6.20 14.37
N GLN A 8 22.90 5.51 14.69
CA GLN A 8 22.90 4.08 14.97
C GLN A 8 22.70 3.22 13.71
N GLU A 9 21.90 3.69 12.75
CA GLU A 9 21.42 2.92 11.59
C GLU A 9 21.87 3.49 10.23
N GLY A 10 22.52 4.66 10.23
CA GLY A 10 22.86 5.40 9.00
C GLY A 10 21.64 6.04 8.32
N LEU A 11 21.89 6.92 7.34
CA LEU A 11 20.82 7.44 6.47
C LEU A 11 20.38 6.31 5.53
N ARG A 12 19.16 5.78 5.70
CA ARG A 12 18.56 4.81 4.78
C ARG A 12 17.68 5.53 3.76
N GLY A 13 18.05 5.44 2.49
CA GLY A 13 17.27 5.88 1.33
C GLY A 13 17.53 4.97 0.13
N PRO A 14 16.78 5.10 -0.97
CA PRO A 14 16.91 4.25 -2.17
C PRO A 14 18.31 4.31 -2.81
N GLU A 15 19.12 5.30 -2.44
CA GLU A 15 20.49 5.53 -2.90
C GLU A 15 21.54 4.65 -2.17
N GLY A 16 21.17 3.94 -1.09
CA GLY A 16 22.10 3.19 -0.23
C GLY A 16 22.47 3.92 1.08
N VAL A 17 23.37 3.33 1.86
CA VAL A 17 23.81 3.90 3.16
C VAL A 17 25.02 4.80 2.92
N VAL A 18 24.94 6.05 3.38
CA VAL A 18 26.06 6.98 3.36
C VAL A 18 26.96 6.68 4.55
N ASP A 19 28.21 6.30 4.30
CA ASP A 19 29.20 6.11 5.36
C ASP A 19 29.68 7.46 5.94
N ALA A 20 30.44 7.43 7.04
CA ALA A 20 30.98 8.64 7.66
C ALA A 20 31.98 9.41 6.77
N SER A 21 32.40 8.85 5.64
CA SER A 21 33.25 9.50 4.64
C SER A 21 32.46 10.19 3.52
N GLY A 22 31.12 10.07 3.53
CA GLY A 22 30.24 10.64 2.51
C GLY A 22 30.14 9.77 1.25
N THR A 23 30.63 8.54 1.29
CA THR A 23 30.59 7.63 0.14
C THR A 23 29.31 6.79 0.23
N LEU A 24 28.50 6.80 -0.84
CA LEU A 24 27.30 5.95 -0.97
C LEU A 24 27.74 4.51 -1.22
N GLN A 25 27.53 3.63 -0.25
CA GLN A 25 27.64 2.19 -0.47
C GLN A 25 26.25 1.64 -0.80
N HIS A 26 26.12 1.10 -2.01
CA HIS A 26 24.99 0.25 -2.35
C HIS A 26 25.18 -1.05 -1.56
N LEU A 27 24.53 -1.15 -0.40
CA LEU A 27 24.36 -2.43 0.27
C LEU A 27 23.46 -3.24 -0.64
N GLU A 28 24.04 -4.20 -1.37
CA GLU A 28 23.28 -5.32 -1.88
C GLU A 28 22.68 -5.99 -0.64
N GLU A 29 21.41 -5.68 -0.34
CA GLU A 29 20.67 -6.41 0.67
C GLU A 29 20.67 -7.88 0.22
N ASP A 30 21.23 -8.76 1.05
CA ASP A 30 21.13 -10.20 0.82
C ASP A 30 19.64 -10.56 0.89
N ILE A 31 19.02 -10.72 -0.29
CA ILE A 31 17.62 -11.11 -0.41
C ILE A 31 17.54 -12.55 0.10
N GLU A 32 17.28 -12.71 1.40
CA GLU A 32 17.27 -14.02 2.09
C GLU A 32 16.33 -15.01 1.40
N ASN A 33 15.26 -14.52 0.75
CA ASN A 33 14.38 -15.34 -0.05
C ASN A 33 13.66 -14.54 -1.16
N ILE A 34 14.13 -14.71 -2.40
CA ILE A 34 13.51 -14.09 -3.58
C ILE A 34 12.08 -14.60 -3.84
N MET A 35 11.75 -15.80 -3.34
CA MET A 35 10.41 -16.39 -3.51
C MET A 35 9.35 -15.70 -2.64
N THR A 36 9.76 -15.01 -1.57
CA THR A 36 8.85 -14.18 -0.74
C THR A 36 8.58 -12.81 -1.37
N TYR A 37 9.44 -12.35 -2.27
CA TYR A 37 9.21 -11.17 -3.12
C TYR A 37 8.50 -11.53 -4.44
N GLY A 38 7.73 -12.62 -4.43
CA GLY A 38 7.04 -13.12 -5.62
C GLY A 38 5.83 -12.26 -5.96
N VAL A 39 5.86 -11.62 -7.12
CA VAL A 39 4.65 -11.41 -7.92
C VAL A 39 3.90 -12.74 -7.91
N ASP A 40 2.65 -12.79 -7.42
CA ASP A 40 1.89 -14.03 -7.45
C ASP A 40 1.55 -14.35 -8.90
N TRP A 41 2.46 -15.08 -9.54
CA TRP A 41 2.34 -15.46 -10.95
C TRP A 41 1.08 -16.29 -11.21
N ARG A 42 0.47 -16.89 -10.17
CA ARG A 42 -0.80 -17.63 -10.29
C ARG A 42 -1.98 -16.67 -10.46
N ASP A 43 -1.88 -15.47 -9.91
CA ASP A 43 -2.90 -14.42 -10.07
C ASP A 43 -2.88 -13.79 -11.46
N MET A 44 -1.78 -13.90 -12.21
CA MET A 44 -1.76 -13.46 -13.63
C MET A 44 -2.76 -14.22 -14.51
N ALA A 45 -3.08 -15.47 -14.15
CA ALA A 45 -4.06 -16.28 -14.87
C ALA A 45 -5.48 -16.14 -14.30
N ASN A 46 -5.67 -15.30 -13.28
CA ASN A 46 -6.97 -15.15 -12.62
C ASN A 46 -7.95 -14.42 -13.56
N PRO A 47 -9.03 -15.08 -14.00
CA PRO A 47 -9.95 -14.50 -14.99
C PRO A 47 -10.68 -13.26 -14.47
N ALA A 48 -10.89 -13.14 -13.15
CA ALA A 48 -11.52 -11.96 -12.57
C ALA A 48 -10.61 -10.73 -12.62
N LEU A 49 -9.31 -10.92 -12.33
CA LEU A 49 -8.31 -9.84 -12.43
C LEU A 49 -8.11 -9.42 -13.88
N LEU A 50 -8.02 -10.38 -14.80
CA LEU A 50 -7.90 -10.10 -16.24
C LEU A 50 -9.14 -9.39 -16.80
N HIS A 51 -10.34 -9.79 -16.38
CA HIS A 51 -11.56 -9.13 -16.81
C HIS A 51 -11.62 -7.68 -16.35
N HIS A 52 -11.32 -7.43 -15.07
CA HIS A 52 -11.23 -6.08 -14.52
C HIS A 52 -10.17 -5.25 -15.26
N HIS A 53 -8.96 -5.78 -15.43
CA HIS A 53 -7.88 -5.10 -16.12
C HIS A 53 -8.27 -4.70 -17.55
N ASN A 54 -8.84 -5.62 -18.33
CA ASN A 54 -9.26 -5.35 -19.71
C ASN A 54 -10.42 -4.33 -19.80
N LEU A 55 -11.30 -4.30 -18.81
CA LEU A 55 -12.43 -3.37 -18.78
C LEU A 55 -11.97 -1.92 -18.54
N TYR A 56 -10.97 -1.74 -17.67
CA TYR A 56 -10.54 -0.41 -17.20
C TYR A 56 -9.25 0.11 -17.84
N ASN A 57 -8.48 -0.72 -18.55
CA ASN A 57 -7.24 -0.34 -19.23
C ASN A 57 -7.27 -0.65 -20.75
N PRO A 58 -8.29 -0.19 -21.49
CA PRO A 58 -8.46 -0.54 -22.91
C PRO A 58 -7.33 -0.01 -23.82
N GLU A 59 -6.56 1.01 -23.37
CA GLU A 59 -5.50 1.64 -24.17
C GLU A 59 -4.13 0.93 -24.07
N GLU A 60 -3.93 0.04 -23.09
CA GLU A 60 -2.63 -0.65 -22.91
C GLU A 60 -2.38 -1.75 -23.96
N VAL A 61 -3.45 -2.29 -24.57
CA VAL A 61 -3.36 -3.38 -25.55
C VAL A 61 -2.65 -2.95 -26.84
N ASP A 62 -2.75 -1.66 -27.21
CA ASP A 62 -2.20 -1.13 -28.48
C ASP A 62 -0.83 -0.43 -28.33
N GLN A 63 -0.34 -0.21 -27.11
CA GLN A 63 0.87 0.62 -26.86
C GLN A 63 2.14 -0.16 -26.50
N LEU A 64 2.07 -1.49 -26.35
CA LEU A 64 3.22 -2.30 -25.93
C LEU A 64 4.18 -2.61 -27.09
N GLY A 65 4.97 -1.61 -27.50
CA GLY A 65 6.32 -1.87 -27.98
C GLY A 65 7.13 -2.48 -26.83
N TYR A 66 7.91 -3.53 -27.11
CA TYR A 66 8.59 -4.44 -26.16
C TYR A 66 9.46 -3.81 -25.04
N HIS A 67 9.58 -2.49 -24.94
CA HIS A 67 10.51 -1.81 -24.04
C HIS A 67 9.97 -0.51 -23.41
N SER A 68 8.66 -0.26 -23.43
CA SER A 68 8.09 0.88 -22.70
C SER A 68 8.06 0.56 -21.20
N THR A 69 9.21 0.69 -20.55
CA THR A 69 9.23 0.83 -19.09
C THR A 69 8.63 2.20 -18.81
N HIS A 70 7.38 2.23 -18.35
CA HIS A 70 6.72 3.42 -17.82
C HIS A 70 7.36 3.83 -16.48
N CYS A 71 8.68 3.89 -16.44
CA CYS A 71 9.41 4.40 -15.29
C CYS A 71 9.25 5.92 -15.31
N PRO A 72 8.56 6.51 -14.31
CA PRO A 72 8.47 7.96 -14.23
C PRO A 72 9.91 8.53 -14.11
N PRO A 73 10.20 9.67 -14.76
CA PRO A 73 11.55 10.25 -14.78
C PRO A 73 12.05 10.67 -13.39
N HIS A 74 11.17 10.71 -12.40
CA HIS A 74 11.47 10.93 -11.00
C HIS A 74 10.41 10.23 -10.15
N LEU A 75 10.83 9.61 -9.05
CA LEU A 75 9.94 9.13 -8.02
C LEU A 75 9.62 10.30 -7.08
N SER A 76 8.34 10.61 -6.90
CA SER A 76 7.92 11.55 -5.87
C SER A 76 7.93 10.85 -4.51
N LEU A 77 8.80 11.28 -3.61
CA LEU A 77 8.69 10.90 -2.21
C LEU A 77 7.49 11.64 -1.61
N VAL A 78 6.43 10.90 -1.30
CA VAL A 78 5.28 11.41 -0.56
C VAL A 78 5.43 10.93 0.88
N GLU A 79 5.81 11.85 1.78
CA GLU A 79 5.82 11.56 3.21
C GLU A 79 4.38 11.39 3.69
N VAL A 80 4.01 10.15 3.99
CA VAL A 80 2.76 9.86 4.67
C VAL A 80 2.99 10.14 6.16
N PRO A 81 2.26 11.10 6.76
CA PRO A 81 2.42 11.37 8.18
C PRO A 81 2.10 10.13 9.00
N ALA A 82 2.76 9.99 10.14
CA ALA A 82 2.44 8.93 11.09
C ALA A 82 0.94 9.05 11.45
N PHE A 83 0.21 7.95 11.27
CA PHE A 83 -1.21 7.87 11.59
C PHE A 83 -1.38 7.14 12.92
N GLU A 84 -2.07 7.78 13.86
CA GLU A 84 -2.50 7.16 15.11
C GLU A 84 -3.92 6.64 14.94
N CYS A 85 -4.20 5.45 15.47
CA CYS A 85 -5.54 4.89 15.46
C CYS A 85 -6.49 5.87 16.17
N PRO A 86 -7.63 6.23 15.56
CA PRO A 86 -8.53 7.20 16.17
C PRO A 86 -9.30 6.62 17.36
N PHE A 87 -9.35 5.30 17.53
CA PHE A 87 -10.02 4.66 18.66
C PHE A 87 -9.12 4.68 19.89
N GLU A 88 -9.63 5.28 20.97
CA GLU A 88 -8.94 5.36 22.26
C GLU A 88 -9.08 4.06 23.07
N THR A 89 -10.09 3.24 22.74
CA THR A 89 -10.42 2.01 23.47
C THR A 89 -10.66 0.82 22.54
N ASP A 90 -10.33 -0.38 23.03
CA ASP A 90 -10.57 -1.64 22.31
C ASP A 90 -12.07 -1.87 22.01
N ASP A 91 -12.96 -1.35 22.86
CA ASP A 91 -14.41 -1.45 22.69
C ASP A 91 -14.91 -0.60 21.50
N GLN A 92 -14.36 0.62 21.30
CA GLN A 92 -14.64 1.42 20.10
C GLN A 92 -14.20 0.70 18.82
N GLN A 93 -13.00 0.11 18.83
CA GLN A 93 -12.49 -0.66 17.70
C GLN A 93 -13.35 -1.91 17.43
N THR A 94 -13.75 -2.63 18.48
CA THR A 94 -14.58 -3.83 18.35
C THR A 94 -15.93 -3.49 17.73
N ARG A 95 -16.60 -2.45 18.23
CA ARG A 95 -17.88 -1.98 17.67
C ARG A 95 -17.77 -1.57 16.22
N PHE A 96 -16.66 -0.91 15.85
CA PHE A 96 -16.41 -0.53 14.47
C PHE A 96 -16.29 -1.74 13.54
N VAL A 97 -15.48 -2.73 13.93
CA VAL A 97 -15.28 -3.95 13.13
C VAL A 97 -16.56 -4.76 13.03
N GLU A 98 -17.32 -4.91 14.13
CA GLU A 98 -18.61 -5.58 14.13
C GLU A 98 -19.60 -4.89 13.19
N ALA A 99 -19.71 -3.56 13.26
CA ALA A 99 -20.58 -2.78 12.38
C ALA A 99 -20.23 -2.96 10.90
N LEU A 100 -18.94 -2.91 10.56
CA LEU A 100 -18.48 -3.17 9.18
C LEU A 100 -18.81 -4.60 8.73
N SER A 101 -18.62 -5.60 9.58
CA SER A 101 -18.83 -7.00 9.23
C SER A 101 -20.29 -7.35 8.91
N LEU A 102 -21.24 -6.57 9.45
CA LEU A 102 -22.67 -6.71 9.20
C LEU A 102 -23.09 -6.10 7.85
N MET A 103 -22.24 -5.31 7.21
CA MET A 103 -22.54 -4.69 5.93
C MET A 103 -22.47 -5.72 4.79
N PRO A 104 -23.45 -5.73 3.87
CA PRO A 104 -23.43 -6.66 2.73
C PRO A 104 -22.21 -6.43 1.82
N GLU A 105 -21.73 -5.20 1.70
CA GLU A 105 -20.59 -4.81 0.87
C GLU A 105 -19.24 -5.31 1.42
N PHE A 106 -19.18 -5.68 2.70
CA PHE A 106 -17.93 -6.05 3.37
C PHE A 106 -17.18 -7.20 2.68
N HIS A 107 -17.94 -8.15 2.15
CA HIS A 107 -17.43 -9.33 1.46
C HIS A 107 -17.38 -9.18 -0.07
N SER A 108 -17.90 -8.09 -0.62
CA SER A 108 -17.96 -7.87 -2.07
C SER A 108 -16.56 -7.67 -2.66
N ARG A 109 -16.34 -8.09 -3.90
CA ARG A 109 -15.09 -7.82 -4.64
C ARG A 109 -15.27 -6.70 -5.66
N GLU A 110 -16.49 -6.19 -5.81
CA GLU A 110 -16.79 -5.11 -6.73
C GLU A 110 -16.27 -3.78 -6.18
N MET A 111 -15.66 -2.97 -7.06
CA MET A 111 -15.03 -1.71 -6.65
C MET A 111 -16.06 -0.68 -6.18
N GLU A 112 -17.27 -0.67 -6.74
CA GLU A 112 -18.33 0.24 -6.31
C GLU A 112 -18.83 -0.09 -4.89
N ASP A 113 -19.00 -1.38 -4.58
CA ASP A 113 -19.34 -1.83 -3.22
C ASP A 113 -18.23 -1.50 -2.23
N ARG A 114 -16.96 -1.66 -2.65
CA ARG A 114 -15.81 -1.26 -1.83
C ARG A 114 -15.82 0.23 -1.56
N LYS A 115 -16.04 1.09 -2.57
CA LYS A 115 -16.16 2.55 -2.36
C LYS A 115 -17.29 2.87 -1.38
N SER A 116 -18.45 2.23 -1.55
CA SER A 116 -19.58 2.38 -0.64
C SER A 116 -19.21 2.01 0.79
N LEU A 117 -18.51 0.87 0.98
CA LEU A 117 -18.02 0.41 2.28
C LEU A 117 -17.08 1.43 2.94
N TRP A 118 -16.16 2.05 2.19
CA TRP A 118 -15.26 3.08 2.73
C TRP A 118 -16.01 4.33 3.19
N ILE A 119 -16.98 4.80 2.40
CA ILE A 119 -17.79 5.99 2.73
C ILE A 119 -18.61 5.75 4.00
N GLN A 120 -19.31 4.62 4.05
CA GLN A 120 -20.13 4.23 5.20
C GLN A 120 -19.26 3.92 6.43
N GLY A 121 -18.10 3.28 6.24
CA GLY A 121 -17.14 3.04 7.31
C GLY A 121 -16.64 4.34 7.94
N LEU A 122 -16.36 5.37 7.14
CA LEU A 122 -15.99 6.67 7.67
C LEU A 122 -17.12 7.26 8.55
N ASP A 123 -18.38 7.18 8.10
CA ASP A 123 -19.53 7.66 8.87
C ASP A 123 -19.66 6.91 10.22
N ILE A 124 -19.62 5.57 10.20
CA ILE A 124 -19.65 4.73 11.41
C ILE A 124 -18.51 5.12 12.37
N MET A 125 -17.29 5.29 11.86
CA MET A 125 -16.14 5.70 12.66
C MET A 125 -16.40 7.07 13.31
N THR A 126 -16.88 8.07 12.56
CA THR A 126 -17.18 9.39 13.12
C THR A 126 -18.27 9.36 14.18
N GLN A 127 -19.28 8.50 14.02
CA GLN A 127 -20.33 8.31 15.02
C GLN A 127 -19.76 7.72 16.33
N ILE A 128 -18.93 6.68 16.23
CA ILE A 128 -18.30 6.04 17.40
C ILE A 128 -17.39 7.01 18.15
N LEU A 129 -16.64 7.85 17.43
CA LEU A 129 -15.74 8.84 18.04
C LEU A 129 -16.48 10.03 18.67
N SER A 130 -17.74 10.25 18.29
CA SER A 130 -18.56 11.35 18.82
C SER A 130 -19.35 10.99 20.08
N MET A 131 -19.32 9.72 20.50
CA MET A 131 -19.98 9.21 21.73
C MET A 131 -19.03 9.24 22.92
#